data_AF-A0A2N5ZKI6-F1
#
_entry.id   AF-A0A2N5ZKI6-F1
#
_cell.length_a   1.000
_cell.length_b   1.000
_cell.length_c   1.000
_cell.angle_alpha   90.00
_cell.angle_beta   90.00
_cell.angle_gamma   90.00
#
_symmetry.space_group_name_H-M   'P 1'
#
loop_
_entity.id
_entity.type
_entity.pdbx_description
1 polymer ?
#
loop_
_entity_poly.entity_id
_entity_poly.type
_entity_poly.pdbx_seq_one_letter_code
_entity_poly.pdbx_strand_id
1 'polypeptide(L)'
;MKKKIAFIGAGHACLQMIKLYEFSNDFEVELICDKNYNAPAIEYARKNNIKTVREISDINNYEIDFLVELTGKNQLVMEAIREHIPKEVSVIDSHGADMFFSLFSIMWKDKSNETIEILDDATKKLHKYFKDFYEIQNTISLLSINASIEAKRAGEAGAGFSAIARAIKDLVNQSEQTSNDCFSELKNLEEIKSNMLKHDKNFLNSDN
;
A
#
# COMPACT_ATOMS: atom_id res chain seq x y z
N MET A 1 -18.46 16.02 -13.77
CA MET A 1 -18.74 14.67 -14.30
C MET A 1 -17.41 14.00 -14.51
N LYS A 2 -17.21 12.77 -14.01
CA LYS A 2 -15.95 12.04 -14.22
C LYS A 2 -15.77 11.73 -15.69
N LYS A 3 -14.52 11.75 -16.17
CA LYS A 3 -14.16 11.32 -17.53
C LYS A 3 -14.08 9.81 -17.58
N LYS A 4 -14.78 9.20 -18.54
CA LYS A 4 -14.87 7.75 -18.68
C LYS A 4 -13.72 7.21 -19.52
N ILE A 5 -12.98 6.25 -18.98
CA ILE A 5 -11.83 5.61 -19.64
C ILE A 5 -12.16 4.17 -19.99
N ALA A 6 -11.79 3.75 -21.20
CA ALA A 6 -11.71 2.35 -21.60
C ALA A 6 -10.26 1.92 -21.81
N PHE A 7 -9.95 0.66 -21.48
CA PHE A 7 -8.66 0.04 -21.75
C PHE A 7 -8.81 -1.09 -22.77
N ILE A 8 -7.87 -1.20 -23.72
CA ILE A 8 -7.72 -2.38 -24.59
C ILE A 8 -6.43 -3.09 -24.19
N GLY A 9 -6.53 -4.36 -23.82
CA GLY A 9 -5.44 -5.12 -23.20
C GLY A 9 -5.56 -5.11 -21.69
N ALA A 10 -5.62 -6.29 -21.08
CA ALA A 10 -5.94 -6.53 -19.68
C ALA A 10 -4.78 -7.19 -18.90
N GLY A 11 -3.55 -6.99 -19.38
CA GLY A 11 -2.32 -7.45 -18.71
C GLY A 11 -2.03 -6.70 -17.40
N HIS A 12 -0.82 -6.91 -16.87
CA HIS A 12 -0.40 -6.29 -15.60
C HIS A 12 -0.33 -4.76 -15.68
N ALA A 13 0.11 -4.19 -16.80
CA ALA A 13 0.13 -2.73 -17.01
C ALA A 13 -1.27 -2.11 -16.88
N CYS A 14 -2.30 -2.74 -17.47
CA CYS A 14 -3.69 -2.32 -17.33
C CYS A 14 -4.16 -2.40 -15.88
N LEU A 15 -3.87 -3.51 -15.18
CA LEU A 15 -4.21 -3.66 -13.77
C LEU A 15 -3.60 -2.55 -12.91
N GLN A 16 -2.36 -2.16 -13.16
CA GLN A 16 -1.71 -1.05 -12.45
C GLN A 16 -2.40 0.28 -12.76
N MET A 17 -2.70 0.57 -14.03
CA MET A 17 -3.41 1.80 -14.41
C MET A 17 -4.76 1.93 -13.72
N ILE A 18 -5.55 0.86 -13.68
CA ILE A 18 -6.87 0.89 -13.06
C ILE A 18 -6.77 1.26 -11.58
N LYS A 19 -5.82 0.67 -10.86
CA LYS A 19 -5.58 0.99 -9.44
C LYS A 19 -5.14 2.44 -9.25
N LEU A 20 -4.38 3.01 -10.18
CA LEU A 20 -3.99 4.42 -10.11
C LEU A 20 -5.18 5.36 -10.28
N TYR A 21 -6.05 5.08 -11.25
CA TYR A 21 -7.24 5.90 -11.48
C TYR A 21 -8.30 5.77 -10.38
N GLU A 22 -8.27 4.70 -9.58
CA GLU A 22 -9.13 4.56 -8.39
C GLU A 22 -8.89 5.67 -7.36
N PHE A 23 -7.65 6.18 -7.26
CA PHE A 23 -7.32 7.30 -6.38
C PHE A 23 -7.65 8.67 -7.00
N SER A 24 -8.08 8.72 -8.26
CA SER A 24 -8.44 9.95 -8.95
C SER A 24 -9.93 10.25 -8.85
N ASN A 25 -10.27 11.51 -8.58
CA ASN A 25 -11.64 12.00 -8.67
C ASN A 25 -12.05 12.44 -10.09
N ASP A 26 -11.09 12.49 -11.02
CA ASP A 26 -11.31 13.04 -12.35
C ASP A 26 -11.72 11.98 -13.38
N PHE A 27 -11.33 10.72 -13.13
CA PHE A 27 -11.53 9.62 -14.05
C PHE A 27 -12.33 8.46 -13.44
N GLU A 28 -13.02 7.73 -14.32
CA GLU A 28 -13.75 6.51 -14.01
C GLU A 28 -13.41 5.46 -15.06
N VAL A 29 -13.00 4.27 -14.62
CA VAL A 29 -12.75 3.15 -15.55
C VAL A 29 -14.11 2.53 -15.91
N GLU A 30 -14.58 2.84 -17.12
CA GLU A 30 -15.87 2.38 -17.61
C GLU A 30 -15.81 0.91 -18.04
N LEU A 31 -14.78 0.53 -18.81
CA LEU A 31 -14.66 -0.84 -19.33
C LEU A 31 -13.23 -1.28 -19.65
N ILE A 32 -13.04 -2.59 -19.70
CA ILE A 32 -11.81 -3.24 -20.19
C ILE A 32 -12.15 -4.20 -21.33
N CYS A 33 -11.44 -4.08 -22.45
CA CYS A 33 -11.55 -4.94 -23.61
C CYS A 33 -10.33 -5.88 -23.69
N ASP A 34 -10.55 -7.19 -23.62
CA ASP A 34 -9.50 -8.18 -23.89
C ASP A 34 -10.10 -9.52 -24.35
N LYS A 35 -9.42 -10.22 -25.25
CA LYS A 35 -9.83 -11.55 -25.71
C LYS A 35 -9.61 -12.61 -24.61
N ASN A 36 -8.59 -12.44 -23.78
CA ASN A 36 -8.25 -13.28 -22.65
C ASN A 36 -8.99 -12.86 -21.37
N TYR A 37 -10.06 -13.58 -21.06
CA TYR A 37 -10.88 -13.33 -19.87
C TYR A 37 -10.32 -13.89 -18.56
N ASN A 38 -9.12 -14.48 -18.60
CA ASN A 38 -8.36 -14.89 -17.43
C ASN A 38 -7.18 -13.92 -17.16
N ALA A 39 -7.13 -12.79 -17.87
CA ALA A 39 -6.08 -11.80 -17.67
C ALA A 39 -6.23 -11.08 -16.32
N PRO A 40 -5.13 -10.64 -15.69
CA PRO A 40 -5.15 -10.06 -14.34
C PRO A 40 -6.11 -8.88 -14.18
N ALA A 41 -6.19 -7.98 -15.16
CA ALA A 41 -7.08 -6.81 -15.08
C ALA A 41 -8.56 -7.20 -15.25
N ILE A 42 -8.87 -8.26 -16.00
CA ILE A 42 -10.24 -8.79 -16.09
C ILE A 42 -10.67 -9.41 -14.76
N GLU A 43 -9.80 -10.18 -14.09
CA GLU A 43 -10.10 -10.71 -12.77
C GLU A 43 -10.35 -9.61 -11.75
N TYR A 44 -9.55 -8.54 -11.79
CA TYR A 44 -9.74 -7.37 -10.96
C TYR A 44 -11.07 -6.66 -11.26
N ALA A 45 -11.39 -6.47 -12.55
CA ALA A 45 -12.62 -5.83 -12.97
C ALA A 45 -13.86 -6.54 -12.44
N ARG A 46 -13.89 -7.87 -12.48
CA ARG A 46 -15.00 -8.68 -11.93
C ARG A 46 -15.21 -8.46 -10.43
N LYS A 47 -14.12 -8.34 -9.67
CA LYS A 47 -14.20 -8.10 -8.22
C LYS A 47 -14.68 -6.69 -7.88
N ASN A 48 -14.46 -5.73 -8.78
CA ASN A 48 -14.72 -4.31 -8.58
C ASN A 48 -15.87 -3.76 -9.46
N ASN A 49 -16.69 -4.65 -10.05
CA ASN A 49 -17.84 -4.28 -10.90
C ASN A 49 -17.49 -3.38 -12.11
N ILE A 50 -16.27 -3.49 -12.65
CA ILE A 50 -15.88 -2.81 -13.90
C ILE A 50 -16.35 -3.66 -15.08
N LYS A 51 -16.93 -3.03 -16.11
CA LYS A 51 -17.47 -3.74 -17.28
C LYS A 51 -16.32 -4.35 -18.09
N THR A 52 -16.59 -5.48 -18.74
CA THR A 52 -15.60 -6.14 -19.59
C THR A 52 -16.23 -6.55 -20.91
N VAL A 53 -15.47 -6.42 -22.00
CA VAL A 53 -15.88 -6.82 -23.36
C VAL A 53 -14.76 -7.62 -24.03
N ARG A 54 -15.08 -8.40 -25.07
CA ARG A 54 -14.10 -9.25 -25.78
C ARG A 54 -13.61 -8.62 -27.07
N GLU A 55 -14.52 -7.94 -27.77
CA GLU A 55 -14.24 -7.33 -29.06
C GLU A 55 -14.22 -5.81 -28.95
N ILE A 56 -13.36 -5.16 -29.74
CA ILE A 56 -13.21 -3.70 -29.76
C ILE A 56 -14.49 -3.04 -30.27
N SER A 57 -15.24 -3.70 -31.14
CA SER A 57 -16.53 -3.23 -31.64
C SER A 57 -17.58 -3.05 -30.53
N ASP A 58 -17.52 -3.86 -29.47
CA ASP A 58 -18.46 -3.80 -28.35
C ASP A 58 -18.28 -2.55 -27.48
N ILE A 59 -17.11 -1.89 -27.58
CA ILE A 59 -16.79 -0.65 -26.86
C ILE A 59 -17.77 0.47 -27.25
N ASN A 60 -18.28 0.47 -28.48
CA ASN A 60 -19.23 1.47 -28.99
C ASN A 60 -20.58 1.47 -28.27
N ASN A 61 -20.89 0.42 -27.52
CA ASN A 61 -22.11 0.35 -26.71
C ASN A 61 -22.00 1.15 -25.41
N TYR A 62 -20.85 1.78 -25.16
CA TYR A 62 -20.54 2.51 -23.94
C TYR A 62 -20.10 3.93 -24.25
N GLU A 63 -20.48 4.85 -23.38
CA GLU A 63 -20.03 6.23 -23.45
C GLU A 63 -18.62 6.32 -22.85
N ILE A 64 -17.63 6.64 -23.67
CA ILE A 64 -16.23 6.77 -23.25
C ILE A 64 -15.65 8.09 -23.76
N ASP A 65 -14.86 8.76 -22.92
CA ASP A 65 -14.11 9.97 -23.29
C ASP A 65 -12.71 9.62 -23.81
N PHE A 66 -12.07 8.62 -23.19
CA PHE A 66 -10.70 8.22 -23.47
C PHE A 66 -10.60 6.71 -23.70
N LEU A 67 -9.76 6.32 -24.64
CA LEU A 67 -9.41 4.93 -24.91
C LEU A 67 -7.90 4.77 -24.81
N VAL A 68 -7.42 3.85 -23.98
CA VAL A 68 -6.00 3.56 -23.81
C VAL A 68 -5.69 2.17 -24.33
N GLU A 69 -4.80 2.09 -25.32
CA GLU A 69 -4.37 0.85 -25.92
C GLU A 69 -3.09 0.34 -25.23
N LEU A 70 -3.18 -0.86 -24.65
CA LEU A 70 -2.18 -1.49 -23.79
C LEU A 70 -1.82 -2.91 -24.27
N THR A 71 -2.07 -3.23 -25.54
CA THR A 71 -1.69 -4.51 -26.15
C THR A 71 -0.29 -4.48 -26.74
N GLY A 72 0.34 -3.30 -26.80
CA GLY A 72 1.68 -3.07 -27.34
C GLY A 72 1.62 -2.70 -28.83
N LYS A 73 2.71 -2.95 -29.57
CA LYS A 73 2.85 -2.54 -30.99
C LYS A 73 2.09 -3.43 -31.97
N ASN A 74 0.80 -3.69 -31.72
CA ASN A 74 -0.02 -4.53 -32.58
C ASN A 74 -0.77 -3.69 -33.62
N GLN A 75 -0.31 -3.74 -34.87
CA GLN A 75 -0.92 -2.99 -35.98
C GLN A 75 -2.40 -3.34 -36.20
N LEU A 76 -2.80 -4.59 -35.97
CA LEU A 76 -4.20 -5.03 -36.13
C LEU A 76 -5.13 -4.37 -35.10
N VAL A 77 -4.63 -4.12 -33.88
CA VAL A 77 -5.42 -3.45 -32.84
C VAL A 77 -5.61 -1.98 -33.22
N MET A 78 -4.57 -1.31 -33.72
CA MET A 78 -4.68 0.07 -34.19
C MET A 78 -5.61 0.22 -35.40
N GLU A 79 -5.60 -0.74 -36.31
CA GLU A 79 -6.56 -0.79 -37.43
C GLU A 79 -7.98 -0.97 -36.91
N ALA A 80 -8.22 -1.93 -36.02
CA ALA A 80 -9.54 -2.15 -35.41
C ALA A 80 -10.05 -0.93 -34.64
N ILE A 81 -9.18 -0.21 -33.91
CA ILE A 81 -9.53 1.05 -33.25
C ILE A 81 -9.96 2.09 -34.28
N ARG A 82 -9.21 2.27 -35.38
CA ARG A 82 -9.56 3.25 -36.43
C ARG A 82 -10.87 2.92 -37.15
N GLU A 83 -11.18 1.63 -37.29
CA GLU A 83 -12.41 1.17 -37.93
C GLU A 83 -13.64 1.30 -37.04
N HIS A 84 -13.51 0.97 -35.76
CA HIS A 84 -14.67 0.81 -34.87
C HIS A 84 -14.87 1.99 -33.92
N ILE A 85 -13.81 2.67 -33.49
CA ILE A 85 -13.91 3.69 -32.44
C ILE A 85 -14.20 5.07 -33.06
N PRO A 86 -15.22 5.81 -32.56
CA PRO A 86 -15.56 7.15 -33.04
C PRO A 86 -14.40 8.14 -32.88
N LYS A 87 -14.33 9.13 -33.78
CA LYS A 87 -13.25 10.13 -33.79
C LYS A 87 -13.28 11.08 -32.59
N GLU A 88 -14.43 11.16 -31.91
CA GLU A 88 -14.65 11.97 -30.73
C GLU A 88 -13.95 11.38 -29.49
N VAL A 89 -13.69 10.07 -29.50
CA VAL A 89 -12.96 9.39 -28.41
C VAL A 89 -11.48 9.73 -28.51
N SER A 90 -10.91 10.25 -27.43
CA SER A 90 -9.48 10.55 -27.37
C SER A 90 -8.69 9.27 -27.17
N VAL A 91 -8.00 8.81 -28.22
CA VAL A 91 -7.21 7.57 -28.19
C VAL A 91 -5.77 7.87 -27.76
N ILE A 92 -5.30 7.13 -26.76
CA ILE A 92 -3.90 7.00 -26.37
C ILE A 92 -3.43 5.64 -26.90
N ASP A 93 -2.59 5.65 -27.93
CA ASP A 93 -1.99 4.44 -28.49
C ASP A 93 -0.90 3.86 -27.56
N SER A 94 -0.37 2.68 -27.92
CA SER A 94 0.72 2.04 -27.15
C SER A 94 1.89 2.98 -26.91
N HIS A 95 2.29 3.83 -27.87
CA HIS A 95 3.46 4.68 -27.72
C HIS A 95 3.20 5.82 -26.72
N GLY A 96 2.01 6.42 -26.78
CA GLY A 96 1.57 7.41 -25.81
C GLY A 96 1.43 6.80 -24.40
N ALA A 97 0.90 5.58 -24.31
CA ALA A 97 0.79 4.84 -23.06
C ALA A 97 2.18 4.53 -22.49
N ASP A 98 3.11 3.99 -23.30
CA ASP A 98 4.48 3.65 -22.90
C ASP A 98 5.22 4.89 -22.35
N MET A 99 5.09 6.04 -23.04
CA MET A 99 5.69 7.30 -22.59
C MET A 99 5.09 7.77 -21.26
N PHE A 100 3.76 7.68 -21.11
CA PHE A 100 3.08 8.02 -19.86
C PHE A 100 3.56 7.12 -18.70
N PHE A 101 3.64 5.80 -18.91
CA PHE A 101 4.17 4.86 -17.92
C PHE A 101 5.61 5.15 -17.55
N SER A 102 6.45 5.48 -18.53
CA SER A 102 7.87 5.79 -18.31
C SER A 102 8.04 7.04 -17.43
N LEU A 103 7.27 8.10 -17.70
CA LEU A 103 7.30 9.30 -16.86
C LEU A 103 6.74 9.02 -15.47
N PHE A 104 5.62 8.30 -15.40
CA PHE A 104 4.98 7.94 -14.14
C PHE A 104 5.91 7.07 -13.26
N SER A 105 6.62 6.09 -13.85
CA SER A 105 7.50 5.19 -13.11
C SER A 105 8.66 5.95 -12.45
N ILE A 106 9.21 6.97 -13.13
CA ILE A 106 10.24 7.84 -12.57
C ILE A 106 9.68 8.65 -11.40
N MET A 107 8.54 9.32 -11.58
CA MET A 107 7.93 10.14 -10.53
C MET A 107 7.50 9.31 -9.32
N TRP A 108 6.90 8.13 -9.56
CA TRP A 108 6.48 7.20 -8.52
C TRP A 108 7.68 6.70 -7.71
N LYS A 109 8.76 6.32 -8.40
CA LYS A 109 9.99 5.84 -7.76
C LYS A 109 10.57 6.90 -6.83
N ASP A 110 10.65 8.15 -7.26
CA ASP A 110 11.18 9.23 -6.43
C ASP A 110 10.31 9.45 -5.18
N LYS A 111 8.99 9.47 -5.35
CA LYS A 111 8.07 9.68 -4.22
C LYS A 111 8.04 8.51 -3.24
N SER A 112 8.10 7.29 -3.76
CA SER A 112 8.15 6.07 -2.95
C SER A 112 9.45 6.02 -2.13
N ASN A 113 10.60 6.31 -2.76
CA ASN A 113 11.89 6.36 -2.07
C ASN A 113 11.90 7.40 -0.94
N GLU A 114 11.39 8.61 -1.18
CA GLU A 114 11.28 9.65 -0.14
C GLU A 114 10.44 9.15 1.05
N THR A 115 9.31 8.50 0.77
CA THR A 115 8.41 7.98 1.81
C THR A 115 9.06 6.83 2.58
N ILE A 116 9.78 5.94 1.90
CA ILE A 116 10.51 4.83 2.52
C ILE A 116 11.63 5.35 3.43
N GLU A 117 12.36 6.39 3.01
CA GLU A 117 13.41 7.00 3.83
C GLU A 117 12.85 7.63 5.11
N ILE A 118 11.74 8.37 5.00
CA ILE A 118 11.05 8.95 6.17
C ILE A 118 10.58 7.84 7.11
N LEU A 119 9.98 6.77 6.58
CA LEU A 119 9.51 5.64 7.37
C LEU A 119 10.66 4.88 8.04
N ASP A 120 11.79 4.71 7.35
CA ASP A 120 12.99 4.07 7.89
C ASP A 120 13.58 4.86 9.06
N ASP A 121 13.72 6.18 8.91
CA ASP A 121 14.19 7.07 9.98
C ASP A 121 13.25 7.06 11.19
N ALA A 122 11.93 7.14 10.95
CA ALA A 122 10.93 7.06 12.02
C ALA A 122 11.00 5.72 12.77
N THR A 123 11.11 4.60 12.05
CA THR A 123 11.22 3.25 12.62
C THR A 123 12.49 3.09 13.46
N LYS A 124 13.63 3.64 13.00
CA LYS A 124 14.89 3.65 13.76
C LYS A 124 14.78 4.46 15.05
N LYS A 125 14.13 5.63 15.00
CA LYS A 125 13.89 6.46 16.19
C LYS A 125 12.98 5.74 17.19
N LEU A 126 11.92 5.09 16.73
CA LEU A 126 11.04 4.28 17.58
C LEU A 126 11.80 3.14 18.26
N HIS A 127 12.63 2.39 17.54
CA HIS A 127 13.50 1.37 18.15
C HIS A 127 14.36 1.92 19.28
N LYS A 128 14.95 3.11 19.08
CA LYS A 128 15.74 3.77 20.13
C LYS A 128 14.88 4.10 21.35
N TYR A 129 13.71 4.74 21.15
CA TYR A 129 12.81 5.09 22.24
C TYR A 129 12.34 3.87 23.02
N PHE A 130 12.04 2.78 22.33
CA PHE A 130 11.66 1.52 22.98
C PHE A 130 12.79 0.91 23.79
N LYS A 131 14.02 0.95 23.28
CA LYS A 131 15.19 0.51 24.04
C LYS A 131 15.36 1.33 25.32
N ASP A 132 15.33 2.65 25.21
CA ASP A 132 15.46 3.57 26.35
C ASP A 132 14.31 3.35 27.36
N PHE A 133 13.09 3.11 26.86
CA PHE A 133 11.92 2.81 27.68
C PHE A 133 12.05 1.49 28.46
N TYR A 134 12.53 0.42 27.81
CA TYR A 134 12.80 -0.86 28.48
C TYR A 134 13.87 -0.72 29.56
N GLU A 135 14.92 0.08 29.33
CA GLU A 135 15.94 0.36 30.35
C GLU A 135 15.34 1.08 31.58
N ILE A 136 14.43 2.03 31.35
CA ILE A 136 13.68 2.71 32.42
C ILE A 136 12.77 1.74 33.17
N GLN A 137 11.98 0.92 32.47
CA GLN A 137 11.10 -0.08 33.08
C GLN A 137 11.88 -1.07 33.95
N ASN A 138 13.01 -1.59 33.45
CA ASN A 138 13.88 -2.48 34.22
C ASN A 138 14.40 -1.80 35.49
N THR A 139 14.78 -0.53 35.41
CA THR A 139 15.23 0.25 36.56
C THR A 139 14.11 0.41 37.60
N ILE A 140 12.89 0.73 37.16
CA ILE A 140 11.72 0.85 38.04
C ILE A 140 11.37 -0.49 38.68
N SER A 141 11.46 -1.58 37.91
CA SER A 141 11.23 -2.95 38.40
C SER A 141 12.20 -3.31 39.53
N LEU A 142 13.50 -3.06 39.34
CA LEU A 142 14.52 -3.26 40.36
C LEU A 142 14.28 -2.39 41.60
N LEU A 143 13.90 -1.13 41.42
CA LEU A 143 13.59 -0.22 42.53
C LEU A 143 12.38 -0.70 43.33
N SER A 144 11.32 -1.16 42.65
CA SER A 144 10.13 -1.75 43.28
C SER A 144 10.47 -3.01 44.09
N ILE A 145 11.33 -3.88 43.55
CA ILE A 145 11.79 -5.08 44.26
C ILE A 145 12.56 -4.70 45.53
N ASN A 146 13.49 -3.76 45.44
CA ASN A 146 14.27 -3.30 46.59
C ASN A 146 13.36 -2.68 47.66
N ALA A 147 12.38 -1.85 47.25
CA ALA A 147 11.38 -1.29 48.16
C ALA A 147 10.52 -2.38 48.83
N SER A 148 10.15 -3.43 48.09
CA SER A 148 9.39 -4.57 48.63
C SER A 148 10.18 -5.34 49.68
N ILE A 149 11.48 -5.56 49.44
CA ILE A 149 12.39 -6.22 50.39
C ILE A 149 12.51 -5.39 51.67
N GLU A 150 12.76 -4.09 51.56
CA GLU A 150 12.95 -3.23 52.73
C GLU A 150 11.65 -3.06 53.52
N ALA A 151 10.51 -2.97 52.84
CA ALA A 151 9.19 -3.01 53.46
C ALA A 151 8.96 -4.30 54.25
N LYS A 152 9.39 -5.46 53.72
CA LYS A 152 9.31 -6.74 54.44
C LYS A 152 10.24 -6.78 55.67
N ARG A 153 11.42 -6.16 55.59
CA ARG A 153 12.37 -6.06 56.72
C ARG A 153 11.82 -5.20 57.85
N ALA A 154 11.07 -4.14 57.52
CA ALA A 154 10.41 -3.27 58.49
C ALA A 154 9.19 -3.91 59.19
N GLY A 155 8.78 -5.13 58.80
CA GLY A 155 7.66 -5.85 59.44
C GLY A 155 6.34 -5.08 59.33
N GLU A 156 5.60 -4.95 60.44
CA GLU A 156 4.31 -4.24 60.47
C GLU A 156 4.44 -2.76 60.07
N ALA A 157 5.54 -2.10 60.44
CA ALA A 157 5.79 -0.70 60.09
C ALA A 157 5.98 -0.49 58.57
N GLY A 158 6.31 -1.55 57.82
CA GLY A 158 6.51 -1.53 56.37
C GLY A 158 5.28 -1.91 55.55
N ALA A 159 4.14 -2.23 56.17
CA ALA A 159 2.97 -2.78 55.45
C ALA A 159 2.47 -1.85 54.33
N GLY A 160 2.40 -0.54 54.58
CA GLY A 160 2.01 0.45 53.57
C GLY A 160 2.98 0.54 52.39
N PHE A 161 4.29 0.52 52.67
CA PHE A 161 5.33 0.50 51.63
C PHE A 161 5.30 -0.80 50.80
N SER A 162 4.96 -1.94 51.43
CA SER A 162 4.82 -3.21 50.73
C SER A 162 3.67 -3.16 49.71
N ALA A 163 2.55 -2.54 50.07
CA ALA A 163 1.42 -2.35 49.16
C ALA A 163 1.79 -1.44 47.96
N ILE A 164 2.49 -0.34 48.22
CA ILE A 164 2.98 0.57 47.16
C ILE A 164 3.95 -0.16 46.22
N ALA A 165 4.91 -0.91 46.76
CA ALA A 165 5.87 -1.65 45.95
C ALA A 165 5.18 -2.68 45.03
N ARG A 166 4.16 -3.38 45.52
CA ARG A 166 3.35 -4.28 44.67
C ARG A 166 2.62 -3.53 43.56
N ALA A 167 1.95 -2.42 43.88
CA ALA A 167 1.26 -1.63 42.87
C ALA A 167 2.21 -1.12 41.77
N ILE A 168 3.43 -0.70 42.14
CA ILE A 168 4.46 -0.33 41.16
C ILE A 168 4.84 -1.52 40.28
N LYS A 169 5.01 -2.71 40.87
CA LYS A 169 5.34 -3.92 40.10
C LYS A 169 4.23 -4.29 39.11
N ASP A 170 2.98 -4.19 39.53
CA ASP A 170 1.83 -4.44 38.66
C ASP A 170 1.77 -3.43 37.51
N LEU A 171 2.05 -2.15 37.77
CA LEU A 171 2.18 -1.12 36.73
C LEU A 171 3.31 -1.40 35.75
N VAL A 172 4.48 -1.87 36.24
CA VAL A 172 5.59 -2.27 35.36
C VAL A 172 5.16 -3.42 34.45
N ASN A 173 4.52 -4.47 34.97
CA ASN A 173 4.05 -5.60 34.17
C ASN A 173 3.02 -5.16 33.11
N GLN A 174 2.08 -4.29 33.47
CA GLN A 174 1.10 -3.74 32.52
C GLN A 174 1.78 -2.88 31.44
N SER A 175 2.81 -2.12 31.84
CA SER A 175 3.60 -1.30 30.94
C SER A 175 4.41 -2.15 29.96
N GLU A 176 5.01 -3.27 30.40
CA GLU A 176 5.70 -4.23 29.54
C GLU A 176 4.75 -4.85 28.50
N GLN A 177 3.52 -5.20 28.90
CA GLN A 177 2.52 -5.71 27.97
C GLN A 177 2.20 -4.68 26.87
N THR A 178 1.98 -3.43 27.27
CA THR A 178 1.72 -2.33 26.31
C THR A 178 2.90 -2.11 25.37
N SER A 179 4.14 -2.20 25.88
CA SER A 179 5.35 -2.13 25.05
C SER A 179 5.42 -3.24 24.02
N ASN A 180 5.07 -4.47 24.40
CA ASN A 180 5.04 -5.60 23.47
C ASN A 180 4.04 -5.38 22.33
N ASP A 181 2.86 -4.87 22.65
CA ASP A 181 1.84 -4.54 21.64
C ASP A 181 2.38 -3.47 20.68
N CYS A 182 2.99 -2.40 21.19
CA CYS A 182 3.61 -1.39 20.34
C CYS A 182 4.76 -1.93 19.48
N PHE A 183 5.55 -2.89 19.98
CA PHE A 183 6.57 -3.58 19.18
C PHE A 183 5.97 -4.41 18.04
N SER A 184 4.82 -5.02 18.27
CA SER A 184 4.11 -5.74 17.22
C SER A 184 3.68 -4.78 16.09
N GLU A 185 3.19 -3.59 16.44
CA GLU A 185 2.87 -2.56 15.45
C GLU A 185 4.10 -2.02 14.74
N LEU A 186 5.24 -1.88 15.45
CA LEU A 186 6.50 -1.51 14.82
C LEU A 186 6.94 -2.53 13.77
N LYS A 187 6.76 -3.83 14.03
CA LYS A 187 7.03 -4.89 13.04
C LYS A 187 6.08 -4.81 11.85
N ASN A 188 4.79 -4.49 12.06
CA ASN A 188 3.85 -4.28 10.97
C ASN A 188 4.30 -3.13 10.06
N LEU A 189 4.80 -2.02 10.63
CA LEU A 189 5.36 -0.90 9.86
C LEU A 189 6.59 -1.31 9.04
N GLU A 190 7.47 -2.14 9.60
CA GLU A 190 8.62 -2.69 8.87
C GLU A 190 8.21 -3.61 7.73
N GLU A 191 7.17 -4.41 7.92
CA GLU A 191 6.62 -5.27 6.87
C GLU A 191 6.00 -4.44 5.74
N ILE A 192 5.23 -3.41 6.07
CA ILE A 192 4.69 -2.46 5.09
C ILE A 192 5.82 -1.82 4.28
N LYS A 193 6.88 -1.34 4.95
CA LYS A 193 8.08 -0.80 4.30
C LYS A 193 8.73 -1.82 3.34
N SER A 194 8.88 -3.07 3.78
CA SER A 194 9.45 -4.15 2.95
C SER A 194 8.59 -4.44 1.72
N ASN A 195 7.27 -4.42 1.88
CA ASN A 195 6.33 -4.66 0.80
C ASN A 195 6.34 -3.51 -0.23
N MET A 196 6.48 -2.25 0.19
CA MET A 196 6.66 -1.12 -0.72
C MET A 196 7.95 -1.27 -1.56
N LEU A 197 9.07 -1.65 -0.94
CA LEU A 197 10.33 -1.92 -1.65
C LEU A 197 10.22 -3.06 -2.67
N LYS A 198 9.43 -4.10 -2.37
CA LYS A 198 9.17 -5.20 -3.32
C LYS A 198 8.25 -4.75 -4.45
N HIS A 199 7.22 -3.95 -4.16
CA HIS A 199 6.31 -3.44 -5.17
C HIS A 199 7.03 -2.56 -6.18
N ASP A 200 7.93 -1.68 -5.74
CA ASP A 200 8.75 -0.85 -6.63
C ASP A 200 9.64 -1.69 -7.56
N LYS A 201 10.22 -2.79 -7.06
CA LYS A 201 10.99 -3.72 -7.91
C LYS A 201 10.12 -4.42 -8.96
N ASN A 202 8.89 -4.81 -8.60
CA ASN A 202 7.99 -5.48 -9.52
C ASN A 202 7.40 -4.51 -10.56
N PHE A 203 7.17 -3.24 -10.17
CA PHE A 203 6.74 -2.18 -11.08
C PHE A 203 7.81 -1.86 -12.13
N LEU A 204 9.09 -1.95 -11.77
CA LEU A 204 10.23 -1.74 -12.69
C LEU A 204 10.55 -2.96 -13.58
N ASN A 205 10.06 -4.15 -13.22
CA ASN A 205 10.37 -5.41 -13.90
C ASN A 205 9.22 -5.96 -14.75
N SER A 206 8.09 -5.25 -14.87
CA SER A 206 7.00 -5.64 -15.78
C SER A 206 7.30 -5.40 -17.26
N ASP A 207 8.51 -4.95 -17.58
CA ASP A 207 9.01 -4.69 -18.94
C ASP A 207 9.75 -5.89 -19.58
N ASN A 208 9.59 -7.12 -19.06
CA ASN A 208 10.11 -8.34 -19.70
C ASN A 208 9.05 -9.42 -19.87
#